data_AF-A0A5K8A696-F1
#
_entry.id   AF-A0A5K8A696-F1
#
_cell.length_a   1.000
_cell.length_b   1.000
_cell.length_c   1.000
_cell.angle_alpha   90.00
_cell.angle_beta   90.00
_cell.angle_gamma   90.00
#
_symmetry.space_group_name_H-M   'P 1'
#
loop_
_entity.id
_entity.type
_entity.pdbx_description
1 polymer ?
#
loop_
_entity_poly.entity_id
_entity_poly.type
_entity_poly.pdbx_seq_one_letter_code
_entity_poly.pdbx_strand_id
1 'polypeptide(L)'
;MDERLTRTELESRWENAMTATRATATSHPGTYRLLKTLAADIVTHPVDIDDYFPTVENLLDLLKRLDPVGRGSIFHIFSQRITPTSIWQVRMLRMECKDLLAHLDAFDQWRRDQHRLWRVK
;
A
#
# COMPACT_ATOMS: atom_id res chain seq x y z
N MET A 1 20.72 2.98 -16.92
CA MET A 1 21.40 4.12 -16.30
C MET A 1 20.88 4.20 -14.88
N ASP A 2 21.69 3.80 -13.90
CA ASP A 2 21.35 3.98 -12.48
C ASP A 2 21.47 5.46 -12.14
N GLU A 3 20.36 6.19 -12.23
CA GLU A 3 20.24 7.51 -11.64
C GLU A 3 20.37 7.36 -10.13
N ARG A 4 21.57 7.62 -9.60
CA ARG A 4 21.79 7.75 -8.16
C ARG A 4 21.04 8.99 -7.68
N LEU A 5 19.76 8.80 -7.40
CA LEU A 5 18.91 9.81 -6.78
C LEU A 5 19.56 10.26 -5.48
N THR A 6 19.67 11.57 -5.32
CA THR A 6 20.15 12.15 -4.07
C THR A 6 19.13 11.86 -2.96
N ARG A 7 19.61 11.76 -1.72
CA ARG A 7 18.76 11.53 -0.54
C ARG A 7 17.57 12.50 -0.49
N THR A 8 17.81 13.77 -0.83
CA THR A 8 16.80 14.83 -0.87
C THR A 8 15.71 14.59 -1.92
N GLU A 9 16.06 14.03 -3.08
CA GLU A 9 15.08 13.68 -4.11
C GLU A 9 14.24 12.46 -3.70
N LEU A 10 14.84 11.49 -3.00
CA LEU A 10 14.11 10.35 -2.44
C LEU A 10 13.14 10.80 -1.35
N GLU A 11 13.58 11.69 -0.45
CA GLU A 11 12.72 12.27 0.59
C GLU A 11 11.54 13.04 -0.02
N SER A 12 11.78 13.87 -1.04
CA SER A 12 10.71 14.61 -1.73
C SER A 12 9.73 13.68 -2.46
N ARG A 13 10.22 12.65 -3.15
CA ARG A 13 9.35 11.63 -3.78
C ARG A 13 8.50 10.89 -2.75
N TRP A 14 9.10 10.55 -1.61
CA TRP A 14 8.39 9.87 -0.53
C TRP A 14 7.31 10.77 0.10
N GLU A 15 7.61 12.06 0.32
CA GLU A 15 6.64 13.03 0.83
C GLU A 15 5.47 13.25 -0.13
N ASN A 16 5.75 13.34 -1.44
CA ASN A 16 4.72 13.41 -2.48
C ASN A 16 3.84 12.16 -2.51
N ALA A 17 4.45 10.97 -2.41
CA ALA A 17 3.73 9.72 -2.34
C ALA A 17 2.84 9.63 -1.10
N MET A 18 3.31 10.08 0.06
CA MET A 18 2.52 10.13 1.29
C MET A 18 1.37 11.13 1.22
N THR A 19 1.59 12.30 0.63
CA THR A 19 0.54 13.31 0.43
C THR A 19 -0.56 12.78 -0.49
N ALA A 20 -0.19 12.14 -1.60
CA ALA A 20 -1.13 11.47 -2.50
C ALA A 20 -1.89 10.34 -1.79
N THR A 21 -1.19 9.51 -1.02
CA THR A 21 -1.78 8.42 -0.22
C THR A 21 -2.77 8.96 0.83
N ARG A 22 -2.47 10.12 1.44
CA ARG A 22 -3.37 10.77 2.40
C ARG A 22 -4.65 11.25 1.76
N ALA A 23 -4.56 11.90 0.60
CA ALA A 23 -5.74 12.36 -0.13
C ALA A 23 -6.68 11.19 -0.45
N THR A 24 -6.14 10.09 -0.96
CA THR A 24 -6.94 8.93 -1.37
C THR A 24 -7.50 8.14 -0.18
N ALA A 25 -6.70 7.93 0.87
CA ALA A 25 -7.14 7.28 2.11
C ALA A 25 -8.24 8.09 2.84
N THR A 26 -8.21 9.42 2.71
CA THR A 26 -9.25 10.30 3.28
C THR A 26 -10.54 10.25 2.46
N SER A 27 -10.44 10.18 1.13
CA SER A 27 -11.61 10.09 0.25
C SER A 27 -12.29 8.72 0.28
N HIS A 28 -11.54 7.64 0.54
CA HIS A 28 -12.06 6.27 0.55
C HIS A 28 -11.68 5.50 1.83
N PRO A 29 -12.13 5.94 3.02
CA PRO A 29 -11.73 5.34 4.29
C PRO A 29 -12.21 3.89 4.43
N GLY A 30 -13.35 3.54 3.84
CA GLY A 30 -13.88 2.17 3.83
C GLY A 30 -12.99 1.21 3.03
N THR A 31 -12.62 1.60 1.80
CA THR A 31 -11.73 0.83 0.93
C THR A 31 -10.35 0.65 1.56
N TYR A 32 -9.83 1.70 2.20
CA TYR A 32 -8.56 1.64 2.92
C TYR A 32 -8.57 0.65 4.09
N ARG A 33 -9.65 0.66 4.89
CA ARG A 33 -9.82 -0.30 5.99
C ARG A 33 -9.95 -1.72 5.45
N LEU A 34 -10.74 -1.93 4.40
CA LEU A 34 -10.91 -3.23 3.77
C LEU A 34 -9.59 -3.77 3.22
N LEU A 35 -8.77 -2.92 2.59
CA LEU A 35 -7.42 -3.27 2.15
C LEU A 35 -6.56 -3.76 3.32
N LYS A 36 -6.54 -3.00 4.44
CA LYS A 36 -5.79 -3.40 5.64
C LYS A 36 -6.27 -4.73 6.20
N THR A 37 -7.59 -4.92 6.31
CA THR A 37 -8.17 -6.16 6.80
C THR A 37 -7.81 -7.34 5.91
N LEU A 38 -7.96 -7.21 4.59
CA LEU A 38 -7.64 -8.28 3.64
C LEU A 38 -6.15 -8.62 3.64
N ALA A 39 -5.27 -7.62 3.67
CA ALA A 39 -3.83 -7.84 3.74
C ALA A 39 -3.42 -8.52 5.06
N ALA A 40 -4.04 -8.13 6.18
CA ALA A 40 -3.82 -8.79 7.47
C ALA A 40 -4.28 -10.24 7.43
N ASP A 41 -5.46 -10.51 6.85
CA ASP A 41 -6.03 -11.84 6.73
C ASP A 41 -5.15 -12.81 5.93
N ILE A 42 -4.61 -12.37 4.79
CA ILE A 42 -3.66 -13.13 3.97
C ILE A 42 -2.37 -13.48 4.75
N VAL A 43 -1.93 -12.57 5.63
CA VAL A 43 -0.74 -12.76 6.45
C VAL A 43 -1.00 -13.71 7.62
N THR A 44 -2.18 -13.65 8.23
CA THR A 44 -2.51 -14.45 9.41
C THR A 44 -3.04 -15.85 9.08
N HIS A 45 -3.73 -15.99 7.95
CA HIS A 45 -4.41 -17.24 7.60
C HIS A 45 -3.79 -17.95 6.38
N PRO A 46 -3.90 -19.29 6.33
CA PRO A 46 -3.69 -20.03 5.09
C PRO A 46 -4.73 -19.60 4.05
N VAL A 47 -4.25 -19.17 2.88
CA VAL A 47 -5.09 -18.95 1.70
C VAL A 47 -5.12 -20.27 0.93
N ASP A 48 -6.32 -20.76 0.61
CA ASP A 48 -6.49 -21.94 -0.24
C ASP A 48 -5.91 -21.65 -1.63
N ILE A 49 -5.37 -22.67 -2.30
CA ILE A 49 -4.85 -22.53 -3.65
C ILE A 49 -5.97 -22.16 -4.64
N ASP A 50 -7.18 -22.65 -4.41
CA ASP A 50 -8.35 -22.35 -5.25
C ASP A 50 -8.83 -20.89 -5.05
N ASP A 51 -8.65 -20.35 -3.85
CA ASP A 51 -9.02 -18.97 -3.50
C ASP A 51 -7.88 -17.95 -3.73
N TYR A 52 -6.68 -18.42 -4.11
CA TYR A 52 -5.51 -17.58 -4.27
C TYR A 52 -5.71 -16.47 -5.30
N PHE A 53 -6.09 -16.84 -6.53
CA PHE A 53 -6.27 -15.86 -7.61
C PHE A 53 -7.38 -14.86 -7.30
N PRO A 54 -8.59 -15.29 -6.87
CA PRO A 54 -9.65 -14.36 -6.44
C PRO A 54 -9.19 -13.40 -5.32
N THR A 55 -8.42 -13.90 -4.36
CA THR A 55 -7.92 -13.09 -3.24
C THR A 55 -6.94 -12.02 -3.71
N VAL A 56 -6.01 -12.37 -4.61
CA VAL A 56 -5.05 -11.43 -5.20
C VAL A 56 -5.75 -10.40 -6.09
N GLU A 57 -6.72 -10.83 -6.90
CA GLU A 57 -7.51 -9.93 -7.74
C GLU A 57 -8.29 -8.93 -6.90
N ASN A 58 -8.94 -9.37 -5.82
CA ASN A 58 -9.61 -8.50 -4.86
C ASN A 58 -8.64 -7.48 -4.25
N LEU A 59 -7.44 -7.92 -3.87
CA LEU A 59 -6.42 -7.04 -3.32
C LEU A 59 -5.97 -5.98 -4.34
N LEU A 60 -5.74 -6.38 -5.59
CA LEU A 60 -5.39 -5.47 -6.68
C LEU A 60 -6.52 -4.51 -7.01
N ASP A 61 -7.77 -4.94 -6.95
CA ASP A 61 -8.93 -4.10 -7.21
C ASP A 61 -9.07 -3.02 -6.12
N LEU A 62 -8.84 -3.38 -4.86
CA LEU A 62 -8.80 -2.41 -3.75
C LEU A 62 -7.67 -1.38 -3.92
N LEU A 63 -6.48 -1.83 -4.33
CA LEU A 63 -5.35 -0.94 -4.62
C LEU A 63 -5.66 0.02 -5.79
N LYS A 64 -6.27 -0.49 -6.86
CA LYS A 64 -6.70 0.33 -8.01
C LYS A 64 -7.81 1.30 -7.65
N ARG A 65 -8.76 0.93 -6.80
CA ARG A 65 -9.80 1.85 -6.31
C ARG A 65 -9.24 2.97 -5.46
N LEU A 66 -8.16 2.69 -4.71
CA LEU A 66 -7.48 3.70 -3.90
C LEU A 66 -6.58 4.61 -4.74
N ASP A 67 -6.00 4.14 -5.84
CA ASP A 67 -5.23 5.00 -6.75
C ASP A 67 -5.51 4.67 -8.23
N PRO A 68 -6.69 5.06 -8.76
CA PRO A 68 -7.07 4.74 -10.14
C PRO A 68 -6.24 5.50 -11.18
N VAL A 69 -5.61 6.61 -10.76
CA VAL A 69 -4.82 7.48 -11.64
C VAL A 69 -3.33 7.08 -11.61
N GLY A 70 -2.90 6.25 -10.65
CA GLY A 70 -1.52 5.80 -10.54
C GLY A 70 -0.56 6.96 -10.26
N ARG A 71 -0.91 7.85 -9.32
CA ARG A 71 -0.12 9.07 -9.03
C ARG A 71 1.19 8.81 -8.25
N GLY A 72 1.73 7.60 -8.34
CA GLY A 72 2.90 7.19 -7.57
C GLY A 72 2.63 7.08 -6.06
N SER A 73 1.38 6.83 -5.66
CA SER A 73 1.07 6.52 -4.26
C SER A 73 1.66 5.17 -3.85
N ILE A 74 1.68 4.90 -2.55
CA ILE A 74 2.08 3.58 -2.01
C ILE A 74 1.25 2.47 -2.68
N PHE A 75 -0.04 2.72 -2.96
CA PHE A 75 -0.92 1.74 -3.60
C PHE A 75 -0.49 1.41 -5.04
N HIS A 76 -0.02 2.39 -5.81
CA HIS A 76 0.49 2.17 -7.16
C HIS A 76 1.74 1.29 -7.15
N ILE A 77 2.69 1.57 -6.24
CA ILE A 77 3.93 0.81 -6.09
C ILE A 77 3.64 -0.65 -5.75
N PHE A 78 2.77 -0.90 -4.78
CA PHE A 78 2.41 -2.26 -4.36
C PHE A 78 1.54 -2.98 -5.40
N SER A 79 0.70 -2.27 -6.15
CA SER A 79 -0.10 -2.89 -7.23
C SER A 79 0.80 -3.54 -8.29
N GLN A 80 1.92 -2.91 -8.65
CA GLN A 80 2.87 -3.48 -9.61
C GLN A 80 3.60 -4.70 -9.06
N ARG A 81 3.93 -4.70 -7.76
CA ARG A 81 4.64 -5.81 -7.10
C ARG A 81 3.76 -7.04 -6.89
N ILE A 82 2.50 -6.81 -6.53
CA ILE A 82 1.51 -7.86 -6.22
C ILE A 82 0.89 -8.44 -7.49
N THR A 83 0.98 -7.75 -8.63
CA THR A 83 0.42 -8.24 -9.90
C THR A 83 1.02 -9.61 -10.24
N PRO A 84 0.20 -10.68 -10.34
CA PRO A 84 0.68 -12.03 -10.60
C PRO A 84 1.14 -12.16 -12.06
N THR A 85 2.43 -11.95 -12.31
CA THR A 85 3.12 -12.28 -13.57
C THR A 85 3.69 -13.71 -13.57
N SER A 86 3.80 -14.38 -12.42
CA SER A 86 4.29 -15.76 -12.32
C SER A 86 3.84 -16.52 -11.06
N ILE A 87 3.80 -17.86 -11.14
CA ILE A 87 3.45 -18.78 -10.03
C ILE A 87 4.37 -18.61 -8.80
N TRP A 88 5.60 -18.14 -8.99
CA TRP A 88 6.54 -17.87 -7.90
C TRP A 88 6.06 -16.75 -6.96
N GLN A 89 5.17 -15.88 -7.42
CA GLN A 89 4.60 -14.81 -6.58
C GLN A 89 3.60 -15.33 -5.54
N VAL A 90 3.10 -16.57 -5.68
CA VAL A 90 2.27 -17.21 -4.64
C VAL A 90 3.01 -17.29 -3.31
N ARG A 91 4.32 -17.60 -3.34
CA ARG A 91 5.15 -17.67 -2.14
C ARG A 91 5.51 -16.28 -1.60
N MET A 92 5.53 -15.27 -2.46
CA MET A 92 5.89 -13.90 -2.10
C MET A 92 4.70 -13.08 -1.62
N LEU A 93 3.45 -13.46 -1.93
CA LEU A 93 2.25 -12.70 -1.60
C LEU A 93 2.19 -12.31 -0.11
N ARG A 94 2.48 -13.24 0.81
CA ARG A 94 2.49 -12.94 2.24
C ARG A 94 3.58 -11.93 2.63
N MET A 95 4.74 -12.00 1.98
CA MET A 95 5.83 -11.06 2.22
C MET A 95 5.46 -9.68 1.70
N GLU A 96 4.88 -9.58 0.51
CA GLU A 96 4.38 -8.32 -0.05
C GLU A 96 3.25 -7.73 0.79
N CYS A 97 2.34 -8.55 1.31
CA CYS A 97 1.27 -8.08 2.21
C CYS A 97 1.81 -7.61 3.56
N LYS A 98 2.83 -8.29 4.12
CA LYS A 98 3.53 -7.81 5.33
C LYS A 98 4.22 -6.47 5.09
N ASP A 99 4.92 -6.34 3.96
CA ASP A 99 5.60 -5.10 3.60
C ASP A 99 4.60 -3.96 3.38
N LEU A 100 3.48 -4.24 2.70
CA LEU A 100 2.37 -3.31 2.54
C LEU A 100 1.84 -2.85 3.91
N LEU A 101 1.52 -3.78 4.82
CA LEU A 101 1.04 -3.43 6.16
C LEU A 101 2.03 -2.56 6.93
N ALA A 102 3.33 -2.87 6.88
CA ALA A 102 4.36 -2.06 7.51
C ALA A 102 4.41 -0.64 6.93
N HIS A 103 4.29 -0.49 5.61
CA HIS A 103 4.22 0.83 4.95
C HIS A 103 2.95 1.59 5.32
N LEU A 104 1.81 0.90 5.42
CA LEU A 104 0.55 1.50 5.83
C LEU A 104 0.57 1.95 7.30
N ASP A 105 1.24 1.19 8.17
CA ASP A 105 1.42 1.55 9.58
C ASP A 105 2.40 2.72 9.75
N ALA A 106 3.49 2.75 8.99
CA ALA A 106 4.39 3.89 8.94
C ALA A 106 3.67 5.16 8.45
N PHE A 107 2.83 5.03 7.42
CA PHE A 107 1.98 6.10 6.93
C PHE A 107 0.98 6.58 8.00
N ASP A 108 0.32 5.65 8.70
CA ASP A 108 -0.61 5.99 9.78
C ASP A 108 0.09 6.71 10.94
N GLN A 109 1.30 6.29 11.28
CA GLN A 109 2.12 6.95 12.29
C GLN A 109 2.52 8.36 11.86
N TRP A 110 3.05 8.52 10.64
CA TRP A 110 3.35 9.83 10.07
C TRP A 110 2.13 10.75 10.06
N ARG A 111 0.97 10.24 9.63
CA ARG A 111 -0.29 10.99 9.63
C ARG A 111 -0.68 11.44 11.04
N ARG A 112 -0.56 10.59 12.05
CA ARG A 112 -0.86 10.95 13.45
C ARG A 112 0.11 12.02 13.98
N ASP A 113 1.38 11.93 13.64
CA ASP A 113 2.39 12.89 14.08
C ASP A 113 2.18 14.27 13.44
N GLN A 114 1.78 14.33 12.18
CA GLN A 114 1.34 15.57 11.52
C GLN A 114 0.09 16.18 12.16
N HIS A 115 -0.87 15.37 12.61
CA HIS A 115 -2.06 15.86 13.32
C HIS A 115 -1.77 16.28 14.77
N ARG A 116 -0.74 15.74 15.43
CA ARG A 116 -0.32 16.18 16.78
C ARG A 116 0.27 17.59 16.78
N LEU A 117 0.85 18.03 15.67
CA LEU A 117 1.38 19.39 15.51
C LEU A 117 0.29 20.46 15.36
N TRP A 118 -0.97 20.08 15.15
CA TRP A 118 -2.11 20.99 15.00
C TRP A 118 -2.92 21.25 16.28
N ARG A 119 -2.43 20.83 17.46
CA ARG A 119 -2.93 21.36 18.74
C ARG A 119 -2.16 22.62 19.11
N VAL A 120 -2.41 23.70 18.38
CA VAL A 120 -2.13 25.06 18.88
C VAL A 120 -3.29 25.42 19.81
N LYS A 121 -2.96 25.69 21.07
CA LYS A 121 -3.85 26.35 22.02
C LYS A 121 -3.53 27.84 22.02
#